data_AF-A0A5B7CGX2-F1
#
_entry.id   AF-A0A5B7CGX2-F1
#
_cell.length_a   1.000
_cell.length_b   1.000
_cell.length_c   1.000
_cell.angle_alpha   90.00
_cell.angle_beta   90.00
_cell.angle_gamma   90.00
#
_symmetry.space_group_name_H-M   'P 1'
#
loop_
_entity.id
_entity.type
_entity.pdbx_description
1 polymer ?
#
loop_
_entity_poly.entity_id
_entity_poly.type
_entity_poly.pdbx_seq_one_letter_code
_entity_poly.pdbx_strand_id
1 'polypeptide(L)'
;MNRFTHVIILQILGKIVGALVGKGQEGEVDYFEVIRTQVQQVVGDYIDAHNMKQLEIYKESLGVLLQRNSCRRHIVCVAELLPFHHSPDSYMDAPVESSNYANKNTVANSLSTSIITNRFLVEAGERPQSMIIHFADIASIHILVLKDAAQTYSKQGAPSRWWVDLDDQLNHYISHGKTLQNAVVDWRNDMVTCSYEEGRKYDSWIITDPVARLKDTCRQIHSTSGCDDHCQAYQLTMNREVSQFVWNYMGKALREWEMLRLVSAAMVKKIYG
;
A
#
# COMPACT_ATOMS: atom_id res chain seq x y z
N MET A 1 -7.89 15.04 24.16
CA MET A 1 -7.59 15.09 22.72
C MET A 1 -8.82 14.61 21.94
N ASN A 2 -9.09 15.18 20.76
CA ASN A 2 -10.41 15.20 20.10
C ASN A 2 -10.99 13.79 19.81
N ARG A 3 -12.16 13.47 20.38
CA ARG A 3 -12.95 12.27 20.03
C ARG A 3 -13.17 12.12 18.51
N PHE A 4 -13.16 13.24 17.78
CA PHE A 4 -13.27 13.31 16.33
C PHE A 4 -12.16 12.57 15.56
N THR A 5 -10.90 12.63 16.02
CA THR A 5 -9.78 12.02 15.29
C THR A 5 -9.81 10.50 15.40
N HIS A 6 -10.26 9.98 16.54
CA HIS A 6 -10.46 8.55 16.76
C HIS A 6 -11.62 8.04 15.88
N VAL A 7 -12.76 8.74 15.84
CA VAL A 7 -13.93 8.34 15.01
C VAL A 7 -13.61 8.25 13.52
N ILE A 8 -12.76 9.14 12.96
CA ILE A 8 -12.38 9.09 11.54
C ILE A 8 -11.49 7.87 11.24
N ILE A 9 -10.54 7.55 12.13
CA ILE A 9 -9.68 6.35 11.98
C ILE A 9 -10.53 5.07 12.04
N LEU A 10 -11.54 5.04 12.92
CA LEU A 10 -12.51 3.93 13.01
C LEU A 10 -13.29 3.70 11.71
N GLN A 11 -13.77 4.77 11.06
CA GLN A 11 -14.51 4.66 9.80
C GLN A 11 -13.65 4.21 8.62
N ILE A 12 -12.38 4.64 8.58
CA ILE A 12 -11.46 4.26 7.50
C ILE A 12 -11.08 2.78 7.61
N LEU A 13 -10.72 2.31 8.82
CA LEU A 13 -10.35 0.91 9.01
C LEU A 13 -11.54 -0.04 8.81
N GLY A 14 -12.76 0.35 9.18
CA GLY A 14 -13.96 -0.45 8.87
C GLY A 14 -14.20 -0.65 7.36
N LYS A 15 -13.99 0.40 6.55
CA LYS A 15 -14.08 0.29 5.08
C LYS A 15 -12.97 -0.57 4.49
N ILE A 16 -11.75 -0.46 5.01
CA ILE A 16 -10.61 -1.28 4.59
C ILE A 16 -10.86 -2.75 4.93
N VAL A 17 -11.32 -3.05 6.14
CA VAL A 17 -11.65 -4.43 6.55
C VAL A 17 -12.76 -5.02 5.69
N GLY A 18 -13.79 -4.23 5.38
CA GLY A 18 -14.85 -4.64 4.43
C GLY A 18 -14.26 -5.00 3.07
N ALA A 19 -13.38 -4.15 2.51
CA ALA A 19 -12.74 -4.42 1.22
C ALA A 19 -11.76 -5.61 1.24
N LEU A 20 -11.13 -5.92 2.39
CA LEU A 20 -10.18 -7.03 2.52
C LEU A 20 -10.84 -8.40 2.75
N VAL A 21 -12.03 -8.43 3.36
CA VAL A 21 -12.71 -9.68 3.75
C VAL A 21 -14.00 -9.94 2.98
N GLY A 22 -14.55 -8.93 2.32
CA GLY A 22 -15.73 -9.06 1.45
C GLY A 22 -15.46 -9.99 0.27
N LYS A 23 -15.82 -11.26 0.42
CA LYS A 23 -16.10 -12.17 -0.69
C LYS A 23 -17.60 -12.47 -0.67
N GLY A 24 -18.33 -11.92 -1.64
CA GLY A 24 -19.54 -12.58 -2.13
C GLY A 24 -20.90 -12.04 -1.69
N GLN A 25 -21.09 -10.73 -1.58
CA GLN A 25 -22.43 -10.17 -1.80
C GLN A 25 -22.56 -9.73 -3.27
N GLU A 26 -23.64 -10.12 -3.95
CA GLU A 26 -23.94 -9.67 -5.32
C GLU A 26 -23.89 -8.13 -5.38
N GLY A 27 -22.92 -7.58 -6.11
CA GLY A 27 -22.73 -6.14 -6.28
C GLY A 27 -21.52 -5.53 -5.57
N GLU A 28 -20.71 -6.30 -4.83
CA GLU A 28 -19.45 -5.79 -4.26
C GLU A 28 -18.33 -5.74 -5.32
N VAL A 29 -17.64 -4.59 -5.40
CA VAL A 29 -16.47 -4.40 -6.27
C VAL A 29 -15.31 -5.23 -5.72
N ASP A 30 -14.78 -6.15 -6.52
CA ASP A 30 -13.54 -6.84 -6.20
C ASP A 30 -12.38 -5.83 -6.20
N TYR A 31 -12.09 -5.31 -5.01
CA TYR A 31 -11.04 -4.33 -4.78
C TYR A 31 -9.68 -4.83 -5.29
N PHE A 32 -9.41 -6.13 -5.26
CA PHE A 32 -8.14 -6.69 -5.71
C PHE A 32 -8.05 -6.77 -7.22
N GLU A 33 -9.16 -7.07 -7.89
CA GLU A 33 -9.19 -6.99 -9.34
C GLU A 33 -9.04 -5.54 -9.82
N VAL A 34 -9.59 -4.57 -9.06
CA VAL A 34 -9.36 -3.14 -9.32
C VAL A 34 -7.88 -2.78 -9.16
N ILE A 35 -7.24 -3.17 -8.06
CA ILE A 35 -5.81 -2.89 -7.86
C ILE A 35 -4.97 -3.59 -8.94
N ARG A 36 -5.26 -4.85 -9.25
CA ARG A 36 -4.56 -5.60 -10.29
C ARG A 36 -4.67 -4.86 -11.62
N THR A 37 -5.86 -4.44 -12.00
CA THR A 37 -6.11 -3.67 -13.24
C THR A 37 -5.32 -2.35 -13.22
N GLN A 38 -5.28 -1.65 -12.09
CA GLN A 38 -4.52 -0.39 -11.97
C GLN A 38 -3.02 -0.62 -12.06
N VAL A 39 -2.48 -1.67 -11.42
CA VAL A 39 -1.07 -2.05 -11.56
C VAL A 39 -0.75 -2.42 -13.00
N GLN A 40 -1.61 -3.20 -13.67
CA GLN A 40 -1.45 -3.58 -15.08
C GLN A 40 -1.36 -2.37 -16.02
N GLN A 41 -1.97 -1.23 -15.69
CA GLN A 41 -1.83 -0.02 -16.51
C GLN A 41 -0.40 0.51 -16.56
N VAL A 42 0.40 0.26 -15.53
CA VAL A 42 1.78 0.75 -15.43
C VAL A 42 2.81 -0.33 -15.71
N VAL A 43 2.53 -1.58 -15.32
CA VAL A 43 3.49 -2.68 -15.49
C VAL A 43 3.10 -3.65 -16.61
N GLY A 44 1.95 -3.49 -17.25
CA GLY A 44 1.47 -4.38 -18.31
C GLY A 44 1.37 -5.83 -17.81
N ASP A 45 1.88 -6.75 -18.62
CA ASP A 45 1.93 -8.18 -18.29
C ASP A 45 3.08 -8.53 -17.32
N TYR A 46 3.86 -7.53 -16.87
CA TYR A 46 5.05 -7.75 -16.02
C TYR A 46 4.71 -7.83 -14.52
N ILE A 47 3.73 -8.66 -14.17
CA ILE A 47 3.30 -8.89 -12.79
C ILE A 47 4.08 -10.04 -12.16
N ASP A 48 4.49 -9.89 -10.90
CA ASP A 48 4.93 -11.02 -10.09
C ASP A 48 3.72 -11.85 -9.64
N ALA A 49 3.31 -12.80 -10.49
CA ALA A 49 2.18 -13.67 -10.21
C ALA A 49 2.38 -14.54 -8.95
N HIS A 50 3.64 -14.85 -8.60
CA HIS A 50 3.96 -15.65 -7.42
C HIS A 50 3.65 -14.87 -6.16
N ASN A 51 4.20 -13.66 -6.03
CA ASN A 51 3.92 -12.80 -4.88
C ASN A 51 2.46 -12.39 -4.83
N MET A 52 1.81 -12.10 -5.97
CA MET A 52 0.37 -11.78 -6.00
C MET A 52 -0.47 -12.90 -5.38
N LYS A 53 -0.21 -14.16 -5.74
CA LYS A 53 -0.95 -15.31 -5.19
C LYS A 53 -0.70 -15.51 -3.70
N GLN A 54 0.55 -15.37 -3.24
CA GLN A 54 0.85 -15.45 -1.81
C GLN A 54 0.20 -14.30 -1.04
N LEU A 55 0.17 -13.12 -1.65
CA LEU A 55 -0.41 -11.93 -1.08
C LEU A 55 -1.93 -12.04 -0.93
N GLU A 56 -2.64 -12.66 -1.87
CA GLU A 56 -4.07 -12.97 -1.74
C GLU A 56 -4.37 -13.80 -0.49
N ILE A 57 -3.58 -14.84 -0.23
CA ILE A 57 -3.71 -15.69 0.97
C ILE A 57 -3.37 -14.90 2.23
N TYR A 58 -2.30 -14.10 2.17
CA TYR A 58 -1.87 -13.29 3.29
C TYR A 58 -2.89 -12.21 3.67
N LYS A 59 -3.54 -11.59 2.68
CA LYS A 59 -4.58 -10.56 2.88
C LYS A 59 -5.81 -11.11 3.58
N GLU A 60 -6.23 -12.33 3.25
CA GLU A 60 -7.31 -13.00 3.99
C GLU A 60 -6.90 -13.20 5.45
N SER A 61 -5.67 -13.64 5.69
CA SER A 61 -5.12 -13.77 7.06
C SER A 61 -5.05 -12.42 7.79
N LEU A 62 -4.68 -11.33 7.10
CA LEU A 62 -4.62 -9.98 7.65
C LEU A 62 -6.03 -9.45 7.98
N GLY A 63 -6.99 -9.63 7.08
CA GLY A 63 -8.39 -9.30 7.29
C GLY A 63 -8.98 -10.07 8.47
N VAL A 64 -8.65 -11.36 8.58
CA VAL A 64 -8.98 -12.18 9.76
C VAL A 64 -8.30 -11.62 11.01
N LEU A 65 -7.05 -11.17 11.00
CA LEU A 65 -6.44 -10.56 12.19
C LEU A 65 -7.09 -9.22 12.58
N LEU A 66 -7.59 -8.46 11.60
CA LEU A 66 -8.31 -7.20 11.82
C LEU A 66 -9.75 -7.44 12.30
N GLN A 67 -10.38 -8.58 11.96
CA GLN A 67 -11.73 -8.98 12.40
C GLN A 67 -11.72 -9.88 13.65
N ARG A 68 -11.02 -11.01 13.63
CA ARG A 68 -10.88 -11.90 14.79
C ARG A 68 -10.05 -11.23 15.87
N ASN A 69 -10.73 -10.70 16.87
CA ASN A 69 -10.38 -10.96 18.27
C ASN A 69 -11.60 -11.25 19.18
N SER A 70 -12.71 -11.70 18.58
CA SER A 70 -13.78 -12.43 19.27
C SER A 70 -13.47 -13.94 19.35
N CYS A 71 -13.25 -14.46 20.55
CA CYS A 71 -13.25 -15.90 20.90
C CYS A 71 -12.10 -16.77 20.34
N ARG A 72 -10.98 -16.87 21.09
CA ARG A 72 -9.91 -17.88 20.86
C ARG A 72 -9.86 -18.89 22.02
N ARG A 73 -10.77 -19.88 22.02
CA ARG A 73 -10.55 -21.25 22.50
C ARG A 73 -11.66 -22.13 21.92
N HIS A 74 -11.26 -23.21 21.26
CA HIS A 74 -12.17 -24.30 20.90
C HIS A 74 -12.99 -24.71 22.13
N ILE A 75 -14.31 -24.80 21.94
CA ILE A 75 -15.35 -25.55 22.69
C ILE A 75 -16.58 -24.74 23.14
N VAL A 76 -16.53 -23.41 23.38
CA VAL A 76 -17.76 -22.71 23.84
C VAL A 76 -17.92 -21.33 23.21
N CYS A 77 -18.29 -21.32 21.93
CA CYS A 77 -18.93 -20.16 21.29
C CYS A 77 -20.06 -20.68 20.37
N VAL A 78 -20.83 -21.67 20.86
CA VAL A 78 -22.17 -21.93 20.34
C VAL A 78 -23.07 -20.95 21.08
N ALA A 79 -23.66 -20.03 20.33
CA ALA A 79 -24.68 -19.12 20.80
C ALA A 79 -25.92 -19.92 21.23
N GLU A 80 -25.95 -20.36 22.48
CA GLU A 80 -27.18 -20.76 23.16
C GLU A 80 -27.26 -20.05 24.53
N LEU A 81 -28.20 -19.10 24.60
CA LEU A 81 -28.99 -18.77 25.80
C LEU A 81 -28.38 -17.91 26.93
N LEU A 82 -27.64 -16.82 26.67
CA LEU A 82 -27.53 -15.73 27.66
C LEU A 82 -27.46 -14.32 27.02
N PRO A 83 -28.10 -13.29 27.64
CA PRO A 83 -28.14 -11.95 27.08
C PRO A 83 -26.92 -11.12 27.53
N PHE A 84 -26.36 -10.34 26.60
CA PHE A 84 -25.38 -9.25 26.81
C PHE A 84 -23.96 -9.59 27.29
N HIS A 85 -23.10 -10.03 26.37
CA HIS A 85 -21.72 -9.52 26.26
C HIS A 85 -21.31 -9.55 24.78
N HIS A 86 -21.37 -8.40 24.10
CA HIS A 86 -20.83 -8.26 22.75
C HIS A 86 -19.31 -8.34 22.84
N SER A 87 -18.74 -9.40 22.28
CA SER A 87 -17.30 -9.46 22.00
C SER A 87 -16.99 -8.48 20.87
N PRO A 88 -15.87 -7.76 20.91
CA PRO A 88 -15.50 -6.85 19.82
C PRO A 88 -15.11 -7.61 18.55
N ASP A 89 -15.92 -7.46 17.50
CA ASP A 89 -15.78 -8.16 16.21
C ASP A 89 -14.70 -7.55 15.30
N SER A 90 -13.88 -6.63 15.83
CA SER A 90 -12.78 -5.97 15.10
C SER A 90 -11.70 -5.42 16.06
N TYR A 91 -10.47 -5.21 15.55
CA TYR A 91 -9.43 -4.39 16.22
C TYR A 91 -9.98 -3.07 16.75
N MET A 92 -10.93 -2.48 16.01
CA MET A 92 -11.56 -1.21 16.33
C MET A 92 -12.32 -1.24 17.65
N ASP A 93 -12.92 -2.37 17.97
CA ASP A 93 -13.75 -2.57 19.14
C ASP A 93 -12.96 -3.19 20.31
N ALA A 94 -11.71 -3.62 20.07
CA ALA A 94 -10.88 -4.22 21.08
C ALA A 94 -10.67 -3.24 22.26
N PRO A 95 -10.95 -3.65 23.50
CA PRO A 95 -10.85 -2.78 24.67
C PRO A 95 -9.38 -2.47 24.93
N VAL A 96 -9.16 -1.32 25.57
CA VAL A 96 -7.83 -0.91 26.02
C VAL A 96 -7.27 -1.91 27.03
N GLU A 97 -8.12 -2.43 27.92
CA GLU A 97 -7.77 -3.42 28.93
C GLU A 97 -8.79 -4.57 28.89
N SER A 98 -8.32 -5.81 29.00
CA SER A 98 -9.17 -7.00 29.12
C SER A 98 -8.39 -8.13 29.77
N SER A 99 -9.05 -8.87 30.66
CA SER A 99 -8.53 -10.09 31.28
C SER A 99 -9.00 -11.37 30.58
N ASN A 100 -10.04 -11.27 29.74
CA ASN A 100 -10.80 -12.44 29.27
C ASN A 100 -10.67 -12.67 27.75
N TYR A 101 -10.18 -11.68 27.01
CA TYR A 101 -9.94 -11.73 25.57
C TYR A 101 -8.83 -10.75 25.18
N ALA A 102 -8.35 -10.80 23.94
CA ALA A 102 -7.24 -9.97 23.51
C ALA A 102 -7.60 -8.48 23.59
N ASN A 103 -6.81 -7.70 24.32
CA ASN A 103 -6.91 -6.24 24.36
C ASN A 103 -6.22 -5.62 23.14
N LYS A 104 -6.44 -4.32 22.92
CA LYS A 104 -5.89 -3.57 21.78
C LYS A 104 -4.36 -3.68 21.66
N ASN A 105 -3.64 -3.82 22.77
CA ASN A 105 -2.18 -3.97 22.78
C ASN A 105 -1.76 -5.32 22.16
N THR A 106 -2.40 -6.39 22.59
CA THR A 106 -2.16 -7.75 22.07
C THR A 106 -2.50 -7.83 20.58
N VAL A 107 -3.62 -7.22 20.16
CA VAL A 107 -4.00 -7.21 18.74
C VAL A 107 -3.03 -6.41 17.89
N ALA A 108 -2.67 -5.19 18.31
CA ALA A 108 -1.71 -4.34 17.60
C ALA A 108 -0.36 -5.06 17.44
N ASN A 109 0.11 -5.75 18.48
CA ASN A 109 1.35 -6.52 18.44
C ASN A 109 1.27 -7.71 17.47
N SER A 110 0.15 -8.46 17.48
CA SER A 110 -0.03 -9.59 16.56
C SER A 110 -0.11 -9.13 15.10
N LEU A 111 -0.79 -8.01 14.83
CA LEU A 111 -0.89 -7.43 13.50
C LEU A 111 0.48 -6.92 13.03
N SER A 112 1.17 -6.16 13.86
CA SER A 112 2.50 -5.61 13.56
C SER A 112 3.50 -6.72 13.26
N THR A 113 3.56 -7.75 14.11
CA THR A 113 4.39 -8.94 13.88
C THR A 113 4.06 -9.57 12.53
N SER A 114 2.78 -9.82 12.25
CA SER A 114 2.35 -10.44 10.99
C SER A 114 2.77 -9.63 9.77
N ILE A 115 2.62 -8.29 9.82
CA ILE A 115 3.01 -7.40 8.72
C ILE A 115 4.53 -7.41 8.52
N ILE A 116 5.29 -7.26 9.60
CA ILE A 116 6.76 -7.24 9.52
C ILE A 116 7.31 -8.56 8.98
N THR A 117 6.78 -9.71 9.43
CA THR A 117 7.26 -11.02 8.96
C THR A 117 6.91 -11.32 7.51
N ASN A 118 5.86 -10.71 6.97
CA ASN A 118 5.37 -10.97 5.61
C ASN A 118 5.58 -9.82 4.63
N ARG A 119 6.24 -8.72 5.04
CA ARG A 119 6.46 -7.54 4.18
C ARG A 119 7.23 -7.84 2.90
N PHE A 120 8.04 -8.91 2.89
CA PHE A 120 8.75 -9.37 1.70
C PHE A 120 7.81 -9.66 0.50
N LEU A 121 6.53 -9.98 0.77
CA LEU A 121 5.52 -10.19 -0.26
C LEU A 121 5.21 -8.92 -1.06
N VAL A 122 5.19 -7.76 -0.38
CA VAL A 122 4.86 -6.47 -1.01
C VAL A 122 6.08 -5.61 -1.30
N GLU A 123 7.20 -5.84 -0.63
CA GLU A 123 8.48 -5.21 -0.98
C GLU A 123 9.15 -5.91 -2.17
N ALA A 124 8.83 -7.19 -2.38
CA ALA A 124 9.16 -8.06 -3.51
C ALA A 124 10.58 -7.86 -4.10
N GLY A 125 11.45 -8.85 -3.92
CA GLY A 125 12.80 -8.82 -4.52
C GLY A 125 12.78 -8.80 -6.05
N GLU A 126 11.77 -9.41 -6.67
CA GLU A 126 11.56 -9.40 -8.11
C GLU A 126 10.33 -8.57 -8.47
N ARG A 127 10.47 -7.69 -9.46
CA ARG A 127 9.38 -6.83 -9.99
C ARG A 127 8.62 -6.04 -8.90
N PRO A 128 9.32 -5.30 -8.02
CA PRO A 128 8.69 -4.53 -6.94
C PRO A 128 7.67 -3.50 -7.46
N GLN A 129 7.82 -2.99 -8.68
CA GLN A 129 6.86 -2.10 -9.35
C GLN A 129 5.45 -2.69 -9.43
N SER A 130 5.32 -4.03 -9.49
CA SER A 130 4.02 -4.70 -9.53
C SER A 130 3.32 -4.78 -8.17
N MET A 131 4.03 -4.43 -7.08
CA MET A 131 3.49 -4.43 -5.72
C MET A 131 3.22 -3.02 -5.18
N ILE A 132 3.45 -1.97 -5.98
CA ILE A 132 3.42 -0.57 -5.55
C ILE A 132 2.17 -0.17 -4.75
N ILE A 133 0.99 -0.56 -5.22
CA ILE A 133 -0.29 -0.25 -4.56
C ILE A 133 -0.44 -1.10 -3.28
N HIS A 134 -0.13 -2.38 -3.36
CA HIS A 134 -0.22 -3.28 -2.20
C HIS A 134 0.75 -2.93 -1.07
N PHE A 135 1.96 -2.48 -1.41
CA PHE A 135 2.90 -1.92 -0.45
C PHE A 135 2.29 -0.72 0.27
N ALA A 136 1.76 0.25 -0.50
CA ALA A 136 1.13 1.44 0.07
C ALA A 136 -0.06 1.10 0.99
N ASP A 137 -0.93 0.15 0.60
CA ASP A 137 -2.09 -0.24 1.40
C ASP A 137 -1.68 -0.92 2.71
N ILE A 138 -0.80 -1.92 2.65
CA ILE A 138 -0.39 -2.68 3.84
C ILE A 138 0.42 -1.80 4.80
N ALA A 139 1.32 -0.97 4.27
CA ALA A 139 2.03 0.01 5.08
C ALA A 139 1.07 1.00 5.75
N SER A 140 0.04 1.49 5.03
CA SER A 140 -0.97 2.38 5.59
C SER A 140 -1.76 1.74 6.73
N ILE A 141 -2.19 0.48 6.57
CA ILE A 141 -2.87 -0.28 7.62
C ILE A 141 -1.98 -0.40 8.86
N HIS A 142 -0.71 -0.76 8.66
CA HIS A 142 0.23 -0.90 9.76
C HIS A 142 0.43 0.42 10.53
N ILE A 143 0.67 1.50 9.79
CA ILE A 143 0.85 2.85 10.35
C ILE A 143 -0.39 3.30 11.13
N LEU A 144 -1.60 3.03 10.62
CA LEU A 144 -2.85 3.36 11.31
C LEU A 144 -2.97 2.63 12.65
N VAL A 145 -2.67 1.34 12.68
CA VAL A 145 -2.74 0.52 13.89
C VAL A 145 -1.68 0.94 14.92
N LEU A 146 -0.45 1.18 14.49
CA LEU A 146 0.62 1.65 15.37
C LEU A 146 0.31 3.04 15.95
N LYS A 147 -0.22 3.95 15.12
CA LYS A 147 -0.66 5.28 15.55
C LYS A 147 -1.80 5.19 16.57
N ASP A 148 -2.80 4.34 16.31
CA ASP A 148 -3.93 4.17 17.23
C ASP A 148 -3.48 3.59 18.58
N ALA A 149 -2.61 2.56 18.56
CA ALA A 149 -2.00 2.02 19.77
C ALA A 149 -1.15 3.07 20.51
N ALA A 150 -0.32 3.82 19.79
CA ALA A 150 0.51 4.89 20.36
C ALA A 150 -0.33 5.97 21.04
N GLN A 151 -1.42 6.39 20.41
CA GLN A 151 -2.33 7.38 20.99
C GLN A 151 -3.11 6.82 22.18
N THR A 152 -3.63 5.60 22.06
CA THR A 152 -4.42 4.94 23.11
C THR A 152 -3.64 4.77 24.40
N TYR A 153 -2.39 4.31 24.31
CA TYR A 153 -1.57 3.99 25.49
C TYR A 153 -0.71 5.16 25.98
N SER A 154 -0.77 6.32 25.32
CA SER A 154 -0.09 7.53 25.80
C SER A 154 -0.90 8.19 26.91
N LYS A 155 -0.23 8.53 28.01
CA LYS A 155 -0.81 9.34 29.09
C LYS A 155 -0.24 10.75 29.05
N GLN A 156 -0.89 11.68 29.77
CA GLN A 156 -0.39 13.05 29.86
C GLN A 156 1.03 13.04 30.44
N GLY A 157 1.99 13.59 29.68
CA GLY A 157 3.41 13.64 30.06
C GLY A 157 4.16 12.31 29.94
N ALA A 158 3.50 11.21 29.58
CA ALA A 158 4.11 9.89 29.45
C ALA A 158 3.71 9.25 28.11
N PRO A 159 4.46 9.51 27.01
CA PRO A 159 4.21 8.90 25.72
C PRO A 159 4.42 7.38 25.76
N SER A 160 3.59 6.66 25.01
CA SER A 160 3.69 5.21 24.86
C SER A 160 4.93 4.78 24.05
N ARG A 161 5.50 3.61 24.36
CA ARG A 161 6.58 3.01 23.54
C ARG A 161 6.14 2.67 22.13
N TRP A 162 4.85 2.52 21.87
CA TRP A 162 4.31 2.38 20.50
C TRP A 162 4.68 3.57 19.58
N TRP A 163 5.04 4.74 20.12
CA TRP A 163 5.60 5.83 19.31
C TRP A 163 6.98 5.50 18.75
N VAL A 164 7.77 4.67 19.44
CA VAL A 164 9.07 4.18 18.97
C VAL A 164 8.86 3.23 17.80
N ASP A 165 7.99 2.23 17.98
CA ASP A 165 7.67 1.28 16.91
C ASP A 165 7.10 1.99 15.68
N LEU A 166 6.22 2.98 15.88
CA LEU A 166 5.69 3.81 14.79
C LEU A 166 6.80 4.59 14.07
N ASP A 167 7.72 5.22 14.80
CA ASP A 167 8.82 5.99 14.20
C ASP A 167 9.74 5.11 13.35
N ASP A 168 10.10 3.94 13.87
CA ASP A 168 10.94 2.96 13.19
C ASP A 168 10.28 2.45 11.91
N GLN A 169 9.00 2.08 11.98
CA GLN A 169 8.27 1.61 10.80
C GLN A 169 8.04 2.74 9.78
N LEU A 170 7.75 3.97 10.21
CA LEU A 170 7.68 5.12 9.31
C LEU A 170 9.01 5.36 8.59
N ASN A 171 10.13 5.28 9.30
CA ASN A 171 11.45 5.42 8.68
C ASN A 171 11.68 4.37 7.58
N HIS A 172 11.35 3.11 7.86
CA HIS A 172 11.44 2.02 6.89
C HIS A 172 10.53 2.26 5.67
N TYR A 173 9.24 2.51 5.89
CA TYR A 173 8.26 2.68 4.80
C TYR A 173 8.52 3.91 3.94
N ILE A 174 8.97 5.02 4.54
CA ILE A 174 9.35 6.21 3.77
C ILE A 174 10.59 5.92 2.92
N SER A 175 11.59 5.25 3.48
CA SER A 175 12.82 4.91 2.74
C SER A 175 12.52 3.98 1.58
N HIS A 176 11.83 2.86 1.84
CA HIS A 176 11.48 1.90 0.80
C HIS A 176 10.56 2.54 -0.24
N GLY A 177 9.54 3.28 0.19
CA GLY A 177 8.60 3.93 -0.71
C GLY A 177 9.28 4.88 -1.68
N LYS A 178 10.20 5.74 -1.23
CA LYS A 178 10.98 6.63 -2.13
C LYS A 178 11.79 5.85 -3.16
N THR A 179 12.45 4.78 -2.75
CA THR A 179 13.18 3.90 -3.67
C THR A 179 12.24 3.27 -4.69
N LEU A 180 11.07 2.79 -4.25
CA LEU A 180 10.09 2.17 -5.12
C LEU A 180 9.48 3.16 -6.14
N GLN A 181 9.22 4.41 -5.73
CA GLN A 181 8.75 5.46 -6.64
C GLN A 181 9.71 5.66 -7.82
N ASN A 182 11.01 5.77 -7.52
CA ASN A 182 12.04 5.94 -8.54
C ASN A 182 12.14 4.67 -9.41
N ALA A 183 12.17 3.50 -8.77
CA ALA A 183 12.26 2.22 -9.47
C ALA A 183 11.13 1.99 -10.49
N VAL A 184 9.90 2.44 -10.20
CA VAL A 184 8.77 2.32 -11.15
C VAL A 184 8.97 3.22 -12.37
N VAL A 185 9.43 4.46 -12.17
CA VAL A 185 9.69 5.40 -13.27
C VAL A 185 10.86 4.92 -14.11
N ASP A 186 11.96 4.51 -13.48
CA ASP A 186 13.15 4.01 -14.16
C ASP A 186 12.84 2.75 -14.96
N TRP A 187 12.20 1.75 -14.34
CA TRP A 187 11.79 0.52 -15.01
C TRP A 187 10.91 0.81 -16.22
N ARG A 188 9.97 1.74 -16.08
CA ARG A 188 9.06 2.06 -17.19
C ARG A 188 9.78 2.73 -18.36
N ASN A 189 10.79 3.57 -18.10
CA ASN A 189 11.65 4.14 -19.13
C ASN A 189 12.45 3.03 -19.84
N ASP A 190 13.00 2.07 -19.10
CA ASP A 190 13.76 0.94 -19.67
C ASP A 190 12.92 0.06 -20.59
N MET A 191 11.60 0.01 -20.38
CA MET A 191 10.69 -0.76 -21.24
C MET A 191 10.44 -0.09 -22.60
N VAL A 192 10.67 1.22 -22.74
CA VAL A 192 10.44 1.94 -23.99
C VAL A 192 11.69 1.92 -24.85
N THR A 193 11.57 1.40 -26.07
CA THR A 193 12.65 1.45 -27.05
C THR A 193 12.31 2.46 -28.14
N CYS A 194 13.30 3.26 -28.51
CA CYS A 194 13.25 4.17 -29.66
C CYS A 194 14.34 3.77 -30.64
N SER A 195 13.98 3.57 -31.90
CA SER A 195 14.93 3.32 -32.98
C SER A 195 14.76 4.32 -34.12
N TYR A 196 15.88 4.65 -34.75
CA TYR A 196 15.95 5.50 -35.93
C TYR A 196 16.42 4.67 -37.12
N GLU A 197 15.69 4.76 -38.23
CA GLU A 197 16.02 4.14 -39.50
C GLU A 197 16.17 5.22 -40.57
N GLU A 198 17.40 5.47 -40.98
CA GLU A 198 17.73 6.40 -42.07
C GLU A 198 17.41 5.75 -43.43
N GLY A 199 16.76 6.50 -44.31
CA GLY A 199 16.45 6.03 -45.65
C GLY A 199 16.75 7.08 -46.71
N ARG A 200 16.95 6.64 -47.97
CA ARG A 200 17.34 7.54 -49.07
C ARG A 200 16.30 8.62 -49.42
N LYS A 201 15.04 8.41 -49.02
CA LYS A 201 13.92 9.32 -49.32
C LYS A 201 13.11 9.67 -48.07
N TYR A 202 13.05 8.75 -47.12
CA TYR A 202 12.32 8.94 -45.86
C TYR A 202 13.16 8.40 -44.72
N ASP A 203 13.14 9.13 -43.61
CA ASP A 203 13.69 8.69 -42.33
C ASP A 203 12.52 8.27 -41.42
N SER A 204 12.74 7.27 -40.56
CA SER A 204 11.72 6.75 -39.64
C SER A 204 12.19 6.74 -38.19
N TRP A 205 11.34 7.20 -37.28
CA TRP A 205 11.49 7.04 -35.84
C TRP A 205 10.42 6.07 -35.37
N ILE A 206 10.84 4.99 -34.72
CA ILE A 206 9.97 3.90 -34.31
C ILE A 206 10.03 3.82 -32.79
N ILE A 207 8.87 3.96 -32.16
CA ILE A 207 8.69 3.72 -30.74
C ILE A 207 8.13 2.32 -30.59
N THR A 208 8.73 1.51 -29.73
CA THR A 208 8.14 0.24 -29.30
C THR A 208 8.05 0.21 -27.79
N ASP A 209 6.83 0.06 -27.30
CA ASP A 209 6.51 -0.05 -25.89
C ASP A 209 5.65 -1.31 -25.64
N PRO A 210 6.25 -2.38 -25.10
CA PRO A 210 5.55 -3.63 -24.84
C PRO A 210 4.55 -3.51 -23.70
N VAL A 211 4.68 -2.51 -22.80
CA VAL A 211 3.78 -2.31 -21.66
C VAL A 211 2.44 -1.78 -22.15
N ALA A 212 2.42 -0.70 -22.94
CA ALA A 212 1.19 -0.19 -23.55
C ALA A 212 0.78 -0.95 -24.82
N ARG A 213 1.53 -1.99 -25.20
CA ARG A 213 1.37 -2.73 -26.47
C ARG A 213 1.33 -1.81 -27.68
N LEU A 214 2.19 -0.80 -27.67
CA LEU A 214 2.28 0.23 -28.68
C LEU A 214 3.50 0.00 -29.57
N LYS A 215 3.29 0.11 -30.89
CA LYS A 215 4.36 0.37 -31.84
C LYS A 215 3.93 1.55 -32.71
N ASP A 216 4.60 2.69 -32.53
CA ASP A 216 4.31 3.92 -33.26
C ASP A 216 5.47 4.25 -34.20
N THR A 217 5.18 4.89 -35.32
CA THR A 217 6.18 5.20 -36.34
C THR A 217 5.91 6.56 -36.98
N CYS A 218 6.83 7.49 -36.77
CA CYS A 218 6.85 8.77 -37.47
C CYS A 218 7.78 8.68 -38.67
N ARG A 219 7.29 9.06 -39.85
CA ARG A 219 8.09 9.11 -41.09
C ARG A 219 8.17 10.53 -41.60
N GLN A 220 9.37 10.98 -41.95
CA GLN A 220 9.58 12.29 -42.56
C GLN A 220 10.40 12.17 -43.85
N ILE A 221 10.32 13.19 -44.70
CA ILE A 221 11.17 13.28 -45.89
C ILE A 221 12.62 13.42 -45.43
N HIS A 222 13.53 12.68 -46.06
CA HIS A 222 14.95 12.72 -45.72
C HIS A 222 15.48 14.17 -45.70
N SER A 223 16.31 14.49 -44.69
CA SER A 223 16.83 15.85 -44.43
C SER A 223 15.79 16.91 -44.00
N THR A 224 14.57 16.52 -43.60
CA THR A 224 13.66 17.38 -42.82
C THR A 224 13.79 17.07 -41.33
N SER A 225 12.94 17.65 -40.46
CA SER A 225 13.08 17.52 -38.99
C SER A 225 11.73 17.39 -38.25
N GLY A 226 10.67 16.95 -38.94
CA GLY A 226 9.31 16.91 -38.40
C GLY A 226 9.02 15.77 -37.41
N CYS A 227 9.92 14.82 -37.25
CA CYS A 227 9.82 13.62 -36.40
C CYS A 227 11.00 13.51 -35.43
N ASP A 228 11.93 14.46 -35.41
CA ASP A 228 13.17 14.39 -34.61
C ASP A 228 12.87 14.28 -33.10
N ASP A 229 11.76 14.88 -32.66
CA ASP A 229 11.30 14.87 -31.26
C ASP A 229 10.31 13.73 -30.95
N HIS A 230 9.96 12.88 -31.93
CA HIS A 230 8.88 11.88 -31.79
C HIS A 230 9.06 10.98 -30.56
N CYS A 231 10.26 10.43 -30.38
CA CYS A 231 10.56 9.59 -29.23
C CYS A 231 10.59 10.37 -27.92
N GLN A 232 11.15 11.58 -27.92
CA GLN A 232 11.23 12.42 -26.72
C GLN A 232 9.82 12.84 -26.27
N ALA A 233 8.94 13.23 -27.19
CA ALA A 233 7.57 13.63 -26.91
C ALA A 233 6.77 12.48 -26.29
N TYR A 234 6.95 11.25 -26.79
CA TYR A 234 6.35 10.06 -26.21
C TYR A 234 6.88 9.77 -24.80
N GLN A 235 8.20 9.75 -24.62
CA GLN A 235 8.81 9.52 -23.31
C GLN A 235 8.39 10.56 -22.28
N LEU A 236 8.27 11.83 -22.66
CA LEU A 236 7.76 12.90 -21.78
C LEU A 236 6.32 12.65 -21.35
N THR A 237 5.45 12.26 -22.27
CA THR A 237 4.04 11.98 -22.00
C THR A 237 3.90 10.76 -21.08
N MET A 238 4.58 9.67 -21.43
CA MET A 238 4.62 8.44 -20.64
C MET A 238 5.14 8.70 -19.22
N ASN A 239 6.26 9.43 -19.08
CA ASN A 239 6.83 9.74 -17.77
C ASN A 239 5.90 10.58 -16.91
N ARG A 240 5.14 11.50 -17.52
CA ARG A 240 4.13 12.29 -16.80
C ARG A 240 3.00 11.40 -16.28
N GLU A 241 2.48 10.50 -17.11
CA GLU A 241 1.42 9.57 -16.72
C GLU A 241 1.85 8.64 -15.58
N VAL A 242 3.05 8.07 -15.69
CA VAL A 242 3.61 7.16 -14.68
C VAL A 242 3.90 7.90 -13.38
N SER A 243 4.47 9.10 -13.46
CA SER A 243 4.69 9.94 -12.28
C SER A 243 3.37 10.31 -11.59
N GLN A 244 2.32 10.58 -12.37
CA GLN A 244 0.99 10.86 -11.82
C GLN A 244 0.38 9.63 -11.14
N PHE A 245 0.54 8.44 -11.74
CA PHE A 245 0.15 7.19 -11.11
C PHE A 245 0.88 6.98 -9.76
N VAL A 246 2.21 7.06 -9.77
CA VAL A 246 3.04 6.90 -8.57
C VAL A 246 2.66 7.91 -7.49
N TRP A 247 2.40 9.16 -7.88
CA TRP A 247 1.93 10.19 -6.96
C TRP A 247 0.57 9.85 -6.33
N ASN A 248 -0.38 9.40 -7.14
CA ASN A 248 -1.74 9.14 -6.68
C ASN A 248 -1.83 7.96 -5.70
N TYR A 249 -1.08 6.89 -5.94
CA TYR A 249 -1.16 5.68 -5.11
C TYR A 249 -0.14 5.61 -3.98
N MET A 250 0.99 6.30 -4.09
CA MET A 250 2.01 6.28 -3.04
C MET A 250 2.47 7.67 -2.60
N GLY A 251 2.66 8.61 -3.53
CA GLY A 251 3.25 9.91 -3.20
C GLY A 251 2.48 10.72 -2.17
N LYS A 252 1.14 10.69 -2.23
CA LYS A 252 0.29 11.32 -1.21
C LYS A 252 0.47 10.68 0.17
N ALA A 253 0.42 9.35 0.23
CA ALA A 253 0.61 8.61 1.48
C ALA A 253 1.99 8.87 2.08
N LEU A 254 3.06 8.82 1.27
CA LEU A 254 4.42 9.11 1.71
C LEU A 254 4.55 10.49 2.35
N ARG A 255 3.94 11.52 1.73
CA ARG A 255 3.95 12.87 2.30
C ARG A 255 3.26 12.92 3.66
N GLU A 256 2.13 12.22 3.82
CA GLU A 256 1.46 12.13 5.12
C GLU A 256 2.29 11.36 6.16
N TRP A 257 2.99 10.31 5.73
CA TRP A 257 3.88 9.52 6.58
C TRP A 257 5.08 10.34 7.05
N GLU A 258 5.69 11.14 6.17
CA GLU A 258 6.77 12.06 6.54
C GLU A 258 6.32 13.06 7.60
N MET A 259 5.12 13.63 7.46
CA MET A 259 4.56 14.54 8.45
C MET A 259 4.27 13.82 9.78
N LEU A 260 3.74 12.60 9.73
CA LEU A 260 3.50 11.79 10.93
C LEU A 260 4.81 11.42 11.62
N ARG A 261 5.89 11.21 10.86
CA ARG A 261 7.22 10.89 11.40
C ARG A 261 7.77 12.02 12.25
N LEU A 262 7.55 13.28 11.86
CA LEU A 262 7.94 14.42 12.69
C LEU A 262 7.26 14.38 14.07
N VAL A 263 5.99 13.93 14.11
CA VAL A 263 5.24 13.78 15.36
C VAL A 263 5.78 12.58 16.17
N SER A 264 6.00 11.42 15.54
CA SER A 264 6.52 10.24 16.26
C SER A 264 7.91 10.51 16.82
N ALA A 265 8.83 11.07 16.03
CA ALA A 265 10.18 11.41 16.49
C ALA A 265 10.18 12.37 17.69
N ALA A 266 9.27 13.35 17.70
CA ALA A 266 9.10 14.25 18.85
C ALA A 266 8.59 13.52 20.11
N MET A 267 7.74 12.51 19.95
CA MET A 267 7.28 11.68 21.07
C MET A 267 8.37 10.72 21.55
N VAL A 268 9.13 10.12 20.64
CA VAL A 268 10.29 9.27 20.97
C VAL A 268 11.33 10.05 21.77
N LYS A 269 11.61 11.30 21.38
CA LYS A 269 12.53 12.16 22.13
C LYS A 269 12.08 12.39 23.58
N LYS A 270 10.77 12.47 23.84
CA LYS A 270 10.22 12.61 25.21
C LYS A 270 10.30 11.32 26.03
N ILE A 271 10.47 10.17 25.39
CA ILE A 271 10.63 8.88 26.08
C ILE A 271 12.08 8.70 26.55
N TYR A 272 13.04 9.15 25.75
CA TYR A 272 14.47 8.90 25.97
C TYR A 272 15.30 10.14 26.38
N GLY A 273 14.75 11.35 26.30
CA GLY A 273 15.40 12.60 26.68
C GLY A 273 14.83 13.19 27.95
#